data_AF-A0A9Q3P9C5-F1
#
_entry.id   AF-A0A9Q3P9C5-F1
#
_cell.length_a   1.000
_cell.length_b   1.000
_cell.length_c   1.000
_cell.angle_alpha   90.00
_cell.angle_beta   90.00
_cell.angle_gamma   90.00
#
_symmetry.space_group_name_H-M   'P 1'
#
loop_
_entity.id
_entity.type
_entity.pdbx_description
1 polymer ?
#
loop_
_entity_poly.entity_id
_entity_poly.type
_entity_poly.pdbx_seq_one_letter_code
_entity_poly.pdbx_strand_id
1 'polypeptide(L)'
;MLTDDTSAYILYQLGDAAYRHWLFISYVPEQSRVQYKMLCASTRATIPHQLGELNFGDSIFETFKDELTSSSYIAHLASQKVQAPMSFQETELADIKAAEELDFVSRGTQAYISDLWVSSGKKNTILRLEWAQDAQDALSAWYQRSAAFFI
;
A
#
# COMPACT_ATOMS: atom_id res chain seq x y z
N MET A 1 -5.89 11.79 -37.61
CA MET A 1 -7.24 12.18 -37.15
C MET A 1 -7.75 11.06 -36.27
N LEU A 2 -8.02 11.31 -35.00
CA LEU A 2 -8.56 10.30 -34.09
C LEU A 2 -9.99 9.97 -34.54
N THR A 3 -10.29 8.71 -34.82
CA THR A 3 -11.59 8.25 -35.34
C THR A 3 -12.37 7.60 -34.20
N ASP A 4 -13.69 7.79 -34.15
CA ASP A 4 -14.53 7.24 -33.07
C ASP A 4 -14.66 5.70 -33.14
N ASP A 5 -14.30 5.11 -34.28
CA ASP A 5 -14.45 3.67 -34.52
C ASP A 5 -13.23 2.83 -34.08
N THR A 6 -12.11 3.47 -33.73
CA THR A 6 -10.84 2.77 -33.51
C THR A 6 -10.19 3.18 -32.19
N SER A 7 -9.87 2.20 -31.36
CA SER A 7 -9.08 2.38 -30.13
C SER A 7 -7.62 2.67 -30.48
N ALA A 8 -6.96 3.57 -29.74
CA ALA A 8 -5.59 3.97 -30.00
C ALA A 8 -4.83 4.28 -28.71
N TYR A 9 -3.51 4.13 -28.76
CA TYR A 9 -2.60 4.63 -27.72
C TYR A 9 -1.92 5.90 -28.20
N ILE A 10 -1.85 6.88 -27.30
CA ILE A 10 -1.18 8.15 -27.54
C ILE A 10 -0.09 8.28 -26.48
N LEU A 11 1.14 8.46 -26.94
CA LEU A 11 2.30 8.72 -26.12
C LEU A 11 2.61 10.21 -26.20
N TYR A 12 2.48 10.92 -25.10
CA TYR A 12 2.77 12.35 -25.05
C TYR A 12 4.00 12.59 -24.17
N GLN A 13 4.99 13.29 -24.68
CA GLN A 13 6.20 13.63 -23.92
C GLN A 13 5.95 14.94 -23.15
N LEU A 14 6.05 14.88 -21.82
CA LEU A 14 5.90 16.02 -20.93
C LEU A 14 7.30 16.52 -20.51
N GLY A 15 7.72 17.68 -21.01
CA GLY A 15 8.93 18.38 -20.56
C GLY A 15 10.16 18.30 -21.49
N ASP A 16 11.27 18.86 -21.01
CA ASP A 16 12.54 18.98 -21.72
C ASP A 16 13.48 17.79 -21.45
N ALA A 17 14.41 17.55 -22.38
CA ALA A 17 15.13 16.30 -22.66
C ALA A 17 15.84 15.58 -21.50
N ALA A 18 15.99 16.21 -20.33
CA ALA A 18 16.69 15.67 -19.16
C ALA A 18 15.86 14.65 -18.37
N TYR A 19 14.54 14.83 -18.30
CA TYR A 19 13.61 13.92 -17.61
C TYR A 19 12.51 13.55 -18.59
N ARG A 20 12.74 12.49 -19.38
CA ARG A 20 11.78 11.99 -20.38
C ARG A 20 10.55 11.39 -19.67
N HIS A 21 9.69 12.24 -19.13
CA HIS A 21 8.42 11.84 -18.56
C HIS A 21 7.41 11.67 -19.70
N TRP A 22 7.02 10.43 -19.93
CA TRP A 22 5.98 10.09 -20.88
C TRP A 22 4.65 9.98 -20.17
N LEU A 23 3.63 10.57 -20.79
CA LEU A 23 2.24 10.39 -20.46
C LEU A 23 1.67 9.34 -21.40
N PHE A 24 1.15 8.25 -20.82
CA PHE A 24 0.53 7.18 -21.57
C PHE A 24 -0.99 7.36 -21.58
N ILE A 25 -1.56 7.66 -22.75
CA ILE A 25 -3.00 7.86 -22.90
C ILE A 25 -3.58 6.71 -23.71
N SER A 26 -4.56 6.03 -23.13
CA SER A 26 -5.31 4.95 -23.76
C SER A 26 -6.69 5.46 -24.16
N TYR A 27 -6.91 5.67 -25.45
CA TYR A 27 -8.20 6.09 -26.00
C TYR A 27 -9.01 4.87 -26.47
N VAL A 28 -10.15 4.62 -25.83
CA VAL A 28 -11.02 3.48 -26.14
C VAL A 28 -12.46 3.95 -26.28
N PRO A 29 -12.90 4.33 -27.49
CA PRO A 29 -14.26 4.81 -27.70
C PRO A 29 -15.30 3.71 -27.59
N GLU A 30 -16.49 4.04 -27.11
CA GLU A 30 -17.59 3.07 -26.99
C GLU A 30 -18.07 2.52 -28.35
N GLN A 31 -17.90 3.25 -29.44
CA GLN A 31 -18.32 2.80 -30.77
C GLN A 31 -17.34 1.81 -31.42
N SER A 32 -16.13 1.67 -30.86
CA SER A 32 -15.15 0.72 -31.39
C SER A 32 -15.61 -0.74 -31.25
N ARG A 33 -15.16 -1.58 -32.20
CA ARG A 33 -15.47 -3.02 -32.19
C ARG A 33 -14.93 -3.66 -30.91
N VAL A 34 -15.68 -4.61 -30.34
CA VAL A 34 -15.32 -5.30 -29.09
C VAL A 34 -13.91 -5.88 -29.13
N GLN A 35 -13.48 -6.44 -30.27
CA GLN A 35 -12.12 -6.96 -30.44
C GLN A 35 -11.02 -5.92 -30.18
N TYR A 36 -11.21 -4.67 -30.60
CA TYR A 36 -10.23 -3.60 -30.44
C TYR A 36 -10.23 -3.05 -29.02
N LYS A 37 -11.41 -2.95 -28.40
CA LYS A 37 -11.52 -2.64 -26.97
C LYS A 37 -10.82 -3.67 -26.11
N MET A 38 -11.07 -4.95 -26.40
CA MET A 38 -10.45 -6.06 -25.68
C MET A 38 -8.94 -6.11 -25.88
N LEU A 39 -8.46 -5.91 -27.11
CA LEU A 39 -7.03 -5.83 -27.40
C LEU A 39 -6.39 -4.66 -26.65
N CYS A 40 -6.98 -3.47 -26.73
CA CYS A 40 -6.47 -2.29 -26.04
C CYS A 40 -6.49 -2.47 -24.51
N ALA A 41 -7.51 -3.13 -23.97
CA ALA A 41 -7.57 -3.45 -22.54
C ALA A 41 -6.47 -4.47 -22.14
N SER A 42 -6.27 -5.53 -22.94
CA SER A 42 -5.30 -6.59 -22.62
C SER A 42 -3.85 -6.13 -22.74
N THR A 43 -3.53 -5.27 -23.71
CA THR A 43 -2.16 -4.78 -23.93
C THR A 43 -1.82 -3.51 -23.15
N ARG A 44 -2.78 -2.91 -22.43
CA ARG A 44 -2.60 -1.62 -21.74
C ARG A 44 -1.43 -1.61 -20.77
N ALA A 45 -1.23 -2.68 -20.01
CA ALA A 45 -0.11 -2.81 -19.07
C ALA A 45 1.17 -3.31 -19.74
N THR A 46 1.05 -4.12 -20.80
CA THR A 46 2.18 -4.73 -21.48
C THR A 46 3.01 -3.72 -22.26
N ILE A 47 2.37 -2.75 -22.92
CA ILE A 47 3.07 -1.73 -23.71
C ILE A 47 4.00 -0.86 -22.86
N PRO A 48 3.55 -0.21 -21.77
CA PRO A 48 4.45 0.59 -20.94
C PRO A 48 5.52 -0.28 -20.28
N HIS A 49 5.20 -1.53 -19.93
CA HIS A 49 6.18 -2.49 -19.42
C HIS A 49 7.30 -2.78 -20.43
N GLN A 50 6.95 -3.00 -21.71
CA GLN A 50 7.92 -3.25 -22.78
C GLN A 50 8.73 -2.01 -23.17
N LEU A 51 8.15 -0.81 -23.05
CA LEU A 51 8.80 0.47 -23.37
C LEU A 51 9.65 1.03 -22.22
N GLY A 52 9.65 0.37 -21.07
CA GLY A 52 10.35 0.81 -19.87
C GLY A 52 9.43 1.61 -18.97
N GLU A 53 8.83 0.92 -18.00
CA GLU A 53 7.84 1.43 -17.06
C GLU A 53 8.30 2.69 -16.30
N LEU A 54 9.61 2.78 -16.01
CA LEU A 54 10.24 3.92 -15.33
C LEU A 54 10.18 5.25 -16.10
N ASN A 55 9.91 5.19 -17.41
CA ASN A 55 9.80 6.39 -18.25
C ASN A 55 8.40 6.99 -18.21
N PHE A 56 7.40 6.24 -17.72
CA PHE A 56 6.01 6.68 -17.67
C PHE A 56 5.70 7.26 -16.30
N GLY A 57 5.37 8.55 -16.27
CA GLY A 57 5.01 9.24 -15.03
C GLY A 57 3.55 9.02 -14.63
N ASP A 58 2.67 9.01 -15.63
CA ASP A 58 1.23 8.88 -15.43
C ASP A 58 0.58 8.12 -16.60
N SER A 59 -0.54 7.48 -16.33
CA SER A 59 -1.35 6.80 -17.35
C SER A 59 -2.82 7.18 -17.24
N ILE A 60 -3.44 7.52 -18.37
CA ILE A 60 -4.82 8.00 -18.44
C ILE A 60 -5.61 7.12 -19.40
N PHE A 61 -6.88 6.95 -19.10
CA PHE A 61 -7.83 6.24 -19.95
C PHE A 61 -9.00 7.16 -20.24
N GLU A 62 -9.28 7.36 -21.53
CA GLU A 62 -10.37 8.22 -21.97
C GLU A 62 -11.25 7.48 -22.98
N THR A 63 -12.55 7.71 -22.87
CA THR A 63 -13.56 7.08 -23.73
C THR A 63 -14.06 8.07 -24.78
N PHE A 64 -14.12 9.35 -24.43
CA PHE A 64 -14.57 10.42 -25.31
C PHE A 64 -13.40 11.26 -25.80
N LYS A 65 -13.53 11.82 -27.01
CA LYS A 65 -12.51 12.71 -27.57
C LYS A 65 -12.41 14.01 -26.80
N ASP A 66 -13.53 14.49 -26.27
CA ASP A 66 -13.59 15.74 -25.51
C ASP A 66 -12.80 15.65 -24.19
N GLU A 67 -12.57 14.42 -23.70
CA GLU A 67 -11.76 14.13 -22.53
C GLU A 67 -10.24 14.14 -22.84
N LEU A 68 -9.81 14.29 -24.09
CA LEU A 68 -8.40 14.42 -24.47
C LEU A 68 -7.90 15.87 -24.46
N THR A 69 -8.40 16.67 -23.51
CA THR A 69 -8.08 18.10 -23.39
C THR A 69 -7.07 18.35 -22.27
N SER A 70 -6.33 19.45 -22.32
CA SER A 70 -5.45 19.84 -21.20
C SER A 70 -6.21 20.05 -19.88
N SER A 71 -7.47 20.48 -19.95
CA SER A 71 -8.34 20.68 -18.79
C SER A 71 -8.70 19.38 -18.07
N SER A 72 -9.00 18.31 -18.82
CA SER A 72 -9.31 16.99 -18.24
C SER A 72 -8.08 16.40 -17.56
N TYR A 73 -6.89 16.60 -18.12
CA TYR A 73 -5.65 16.19 -17.47
C TYR A 73 -5.45 16.88 -16.11
N ILE A 74 -5.69 18.19 -16.03
CA ILE A 74 -5.58 18.93 -14.76
C ILE A 74 -6.63 18.44 -13.76
N ALA A 75 -7.87 18.19 -14.22
CA ALA A 75 -8.92 17.63 -13.38
C ALA A 75 -8.57 16.22 -12.87
N HIS A 76 -7.93 15.39 -13.70
CA HIS A 76 -7.45 14.07 -13.33
C HIS A 76 -6.37 14.16 -12.24
N LEU A 77 -5.37 15.02 -12.41
CA LEU A 77 -4.35 15.28 -11.40
C LEU A 77 -4.94 15.83 -10.10
N ALA A 78 -6.00 16.65 -10.18
CA ALA A 78 -6.72 17.11 -9.01
C ALA A 78 -7.45 15.96 -8.32
N SER A 79 -8.14 15.09 -9.08
CA SER A 79 -8.85 13.93 -8.52
C SER A 79 -7.91 12.89 -7.89
N GLN A 80 -6.71 12.68 -8.43
CA GLN A 80 -5.72 11.79 -7.81
C GLN A 80 -5.23 12.32 -6.46
N LYS A 81 -5.17 13.65 -6.30
CA LYS A 81 -4.76 14.29 -5.04
C LYS A 81 -5.89 14.33 -4.01
N VAL A 82 -7.15 14.24 -4.44
CA VAL A 82 -8.30 14.15 -3.55
C VAL A 82 -8.31 12.75 -2.94
N GLN A 83 -8.37 12.69 -1.61
CA GLN A 83 -8.46 11.44 -0.86
C GLN A 83 -9.60 10.58 -1.41
N ALA A 84 -9.32 9.28 -1.60
CA ALA A 84 -10.30 8.33 -2.14
C ALA A 84 -11.65 8.48 -1.42
N PRO A 85 -12.78 8.44 -2.14
CA PRO A 85 -14.09 8.55 -1.52
C PRO A 85 -14.27 7.36 -0.58
N MET A 86 -14.14 7.62 0.73
CA MET A 86 -14.28 6.61 1.75
C MET A 86 -15.76 6.20 1.84
N SER A 87 -16.01 4.90 1.77
CA SER A 87 -17.34 4.35 2.03
C SER A 87 -17.70 4.50 3.51
N PHE A 88 -18.99 4.51 3.83
CA PHE A 88 -19.48 4.67 5.21
C PHE A 88 -18.85 3.66 6.19
N GLN A 89 -18.61 2.43 5.74
CA GLN A 89 -17.94 1.41 6.55
C GLN A 89 -16.45 1.72 6.77
N GLU A 90 -15.77 2.28 5.77
CA GLU A 90 -14.36 2.69 5.92
C GLU A 90 -14.20 3.91 6.82
N THR A 91 -15.16 4.84 6.82
CA THR A 91 -15.18 5.96 7.76
C THR A 91 -15.38 5.49 9.19
N GLU A 92 -16.30 4.56 9.44
CA GLU A 92 -16.52 3.99 10.78
C GLU A 92 -15.27 3.24 11.29
N LEU A 93 -14.61 2.44 10.44
CA LEU A 93 -13.38 1.75 10.81
C LEU A 93 -12.21 2.72 11.05
N ALA A 94 -12.12 3.82 10.30
CA ALA A 94 -11.12 4.85 10.53
C ALA A 94 -11.35 5.56 11.88
N ASP A 95 -12.60 5.85 12.22
CA ASP A 95 -12.98 6.47 13.49
C ASP A 95 -12.70 5.52 14.67
N ILE A 96 -13.00 4.23 14.54
CA ILE A 96 -12.67 3.22 15.55
C ILE A 96 -11.16 3.13 15.73
N LYS A 97 -10.39 3.06 14.64
CA LYS A 97 -8.92 2.99 14.72
C LYS A 97 -8.32 4.24 15.38
N ALA A 98 -8.85 5.43 15.05
CA ALA A 98 -8.41 6.67 15.68
C ALA A 98 -8.77 6.70 17.18
N ALA A 99 -9.94 6.21 17.55
CA ALA A 99 -10.34 6.08 18.95
C ALA A 99 -9.47 5.08 19.72
N GLU A 100 -9.12 3.94 19.11
CA GLU A 100 -8.21 2.95 19.68
C GLU A 100 -6.78 3.50 19.88
N GLU A 101 -6.26 4.27 18.92
CA GLU A 101 -4.94 4.91 19.03
C GLU A 101 -4.92 5.96 20.16
N LEU A 102 -5.98 6.76 20.30
CA LEU A 102 -6.12 7.71 21.40
C LEU A 102 -6.25 7.02 22.76
N ASP A 103 -7.04 5.94 22.82
CA ASP A 103 -7.19 5.13 24.04
C ASP A 103 -5.88 4.42 24.41
N PHE A 104 -5.09 3.98 23.43
CA PHE A 104 -3.75 3.41 23.64
C PHE A 104 -2.77 4.43 24.22
N VAL A 105 -2.78 5.68 23.72
CA VAL A 105 -1.92 6.75 24.24
C VAL A 105 -2.36 7.19 25.65
N SER A 106 -3.66 7.18 25.93
CA SER A 106 -4.21 7.54 27.25
C SER A 106 -3.99 6.44 28.30
N ARG A 107 -4.08 5.17 27.90
CA ARG A 107 -3.85 3.99 28.76
C ARG A 107 -2.40 3.51 28.62
N GLY A 108 -1.44 4.31 29.10
CA GLY A 108 -0.02 3.96 29.07
C GLY A 108 0.23 2.49 29.44
N THR A 109 0.86 1.74 28.53
CA THR A 109 1.44 0.39 28.68
C THR A 109 0.75 -0.52 29.72
N GLN A 110 -0.55 -0.78 29.58
CA GLN A 110 -1.17 -1.97 30.18
C GLN A 110 -1.83 -2.78 29.06
N ALA A 111 -1.00 -3.56 28.39
CA ALA A 111 -1.43 -4.51 27.38
C ALA A 111 -2.42 -5.51 28.00
N TYR A 112 -3.53 -5.69 27.28
CA TYR A 112 -4.64 -6.59 27.59
C TYR A 112 -4.16 -8.01 27.89
N ILE A 113 -4.29 -8.43 29.14
CA ILE A 113 -4.45 -9.84 29.52
C ILE A 113 -5.83 -9.95 30.13
N SER A 114 -6.85 -10.01 29.28
CA SER A 114 -8.22 -10.26 29.69
C SER A 114 -8.77 -11.36 28.81
N ASP A 115 -8.41 -12.61 29.14
CA ASP A 115 -9.18 -13.83 28.85
C ASP A 115 -8.49 -15.03 29.50
N LEU A 116 -8.42 -15.05 30.84
CA LEU A 116 -8.18 -16.30 31.58
C LEU A 116 -9.03 -16.31 32.85
N TRP A 117 -10.14 -17.05 32.76
CA TRP A 117 -10.84 -17.60 33.91
C TRP A 117 -9.87 -18.36 34.82
N VAL A 118 -9.63 -17.89 36.04
CA VAL A 118 -9.16 -18.74 37.15
C VAL A 118 -9.95 -18.42 38.40
N SER A 119 -10.98 -19.25 38.60
CA SER A 119 -11.59 -19.51 39.89
C SER A 119 -10.52 -20.01 40.87
N SER A 120 -10.52 -19.43 42.07
CA SER A 120 -10.15 -20.05 43.34
C SER A 120 -8.90 -20.94 43.36
N GLY A 121 -7.85 -20.42 43.98
CA GLY A 121 -6.74 -21.24 44.47
C GLY A 121 -5.41 -20.88 43.83
N LYS A 122 -4.63 -20.07 44.55
CA LYS A 122 -3.16 -19.95 44.48
C LYS A 122 -2.53 -20.32 43.11
N LYS A 123 -2.42 -19.30 42.22
CA LYS A 123 -1.32 -18.99 41.25
C LYS A 123 -1.88 -18.39 39.95
N ASN A 124 -1.36 -17.23 39.53
CA ASN A 124 -1.42 -16.72 38.15
C ASN A 124 0.04 -16.49 37.64
N THR A 125 0.62 -17.32 36.78
CA THR A 125 0.57 -17.40 35.29
C THR A 125 0.89 -16.12 34.51
N ILE A 126 1.93 -15.37 34.91
CA ILE A 126 2.78 -14.63 33.96
C ILE A 126 4.23 -14.97 34.32
N LEU A 127 4.61 -16.21 34.01
CA LEU A 127 5.93 -16.84 34.19
C LEU A 127 6.84 -16.26 35.30
N ARG A 128 6.45 -16.45 36.56
CA ARG A 128 7.40 -16.61 37.66
C ARG A 128 7.99 -18.03 37.60
N LEU A 129 8.93 -18.25 36.68
CA LEU A 129 9.94 -19.28 36.91
C LEU A 129 10.81 -18.76 38.05
N GLU A 130 10.61 -19.27 39.25
CA GLU A 130 11.65 -19.16 40.27
C GLU A 130 12.80 -20.03 39.78
N TRP A 131 13.84 -19.38 39.23
CA TRP A 131 15.05 -20.08 38.85
C TRP A 131 15.59 -20.76 40.11
N ALA A 132 15.77 -22.07 40.05
CA ALA A 132 16.49 -22.78 41.11
C ALA A 132 17.89 -22.17 41.23
N GLN A 133 18.39 -22.02 42.46
CA GLN A 133 19.70 -21.42 42.74
C GLN A 133 20.81 -22.06 41.89
N ASP A 134 20.74 -23.38 41.70
CA ASP A 134 21.65 -24.17 40.87
C ASP A 134 21.74 -23.69 39.42
N ALA A 135 20.62 -23.18 38.87
CA ALA A 135 20.58 -22.66 37.51
C ALA A 135 21.27 -21.29 37.39
N GLN A 136 21.27 -20.48 38.46
CA GLN A 136 21.99 -19.20 38.50
C GLN A 136 23.51 -19.43 38.67
N ASP A 137 23.89 -20.39 39.51
CA ASP A 137 25.29 -20.78 39.70
C ASP A 137 25.90 -21.35 38.41
N ALA A 138 25.17 -22.20 37.69
CA ALA A 138 25.60 -22.73 36.40
C ALA A 138 25.81 -21.62 35.35
N LEU A 139 24.96 -20.58 35.34
CA LEU A 139 25.02 -19.50 34.37
C LEU A 139 26.20 -18.55 34.63
N SER A 140 26.49 -18.28 35.90
CA SER A 140 27.69 -17.50 36.28
C SER A 140 28.99 -18.24 35.98
N ALA A 141 29.06 -19.54 36.24
CA ALA A 141 30.19 -20.39 35.88
C ALA A 141 30.40 -20.47 34.35
N TRP A 142 29.30 -20.51 33.58
CA TRP A 142 29.35 -20.50 32.12
C TRP A 142 29.94 -19.18 31.58
N TYR A 143 29.54 -18.04 32.15
CA TYR A 143 30.06 -16.73 31.75
C TYR A 143 31.57 -16.61 31.98
N GLN A 144 32.07 -17.03 33.15
CA GLN A 144 33.50 -17.02 33.47
C GLN A 144 34.32 -17.92 32.55
N ARG A 145 33.77 -19.07 32.15
CA ARG A 145 34.41 -20.01 31.22
C ARG A 145 34.46 -19.47 29.79
N SER A 146 33.44 -18.72 29.37
CA SER A 146 33.40 -18.07 28.05
C SER A 146 34.36 -16.87 27.95
N ALA A 147 34.51 -16.11 29.04
CA ALA A 147 35.45 -14.99 29.10
C ALA A 147 36.92 -15.46 29.07
N ALA A 148 37.21 -16.66 29.58
CA ALA A 148 38.54 -17.27 29.51
C ALA A 148 38.89 -17.87 28.13
N PHE A 149 37.94 -17.95 27.20
CA PHE A 149 38.16 -18.49 25.85
C PHE A 149 38.45 -17.41 24.80
N PHE A 150 38.35 -16.13 25.17
CA PHE A 150 38.57 -14.98 24.26
C PHE A 150 39.80 -14.13 24.62
N ILE A 151 40.85 -14.76 25.17
CA ILE A 151 42.23 -14.25 25.24
C ILE A 151 43.14 -15.39 24.75
#